data_AF-A0A833XKZ5-F1
#
_entry.id   AF-A0A833XKZ5-F1
#
_cell.length_a   1.000
_cell.length_b   1.000
_cell.length_c   1.000
_cell.angle_alpha   90.00
_cell.angle_beta   90.00
_cell.angle_gamma   90.00
#
_symmetry.space_group_name_H-M   'P 1'
#
loop_
_entity.id
_entity.type
_entity.pdbx_description
1 polymer ?
#
loop_
_entity_poly.entity_id
_entity_poly.type
_entity_poly.pdbx_seq_one_letter_code
_entity_poly.pdbx_strand_id
1 'polypeptide(L)'
;SVVVVTCTCFEFTIAAYFVAGTDIGKFTMKTVDDTRTLDKCVHFRPTCNLYNINELASLWEKKIGKTLPRVTVTENDLLAAAAENRMPQSIVASFTHDIFIKGCQINFQIDGPQDVEVSTLYPDETFITLDECFNDFLVKVDRKSISTDEITTTNPMAESMAITATRA
;
A
#
# COMPACT_ATOMS: atom_id res chain seq x y z
N SER A 1 -5.10 8.43 3.24
CA SER A 1 -4.02 8.71 2.28
C SER A 1 -3.25 7.44 2.04
N VAL A 2 -3.59 6.67 1.01
CA VAL A 2 -2.67 5.66 0.50
C VAL A 2 -1.53 6.48 -0.07
N VAL A 3 -0.37 6.41 0.55
CA VAL A 3 0.84 6.92 -0.08
C VAL A 3 1.01 6.04 -1.30
N VAL A 4 0.47 6.50 -2.42
CA VAL A 4 0.95 6.11 -3.73
C VAL A 4 2.36 6.67 -3.74
N VAL A 5 3.28 5.91 -3.13
CA VAL A 5 4.70 6.14 -3.22
C VAL A 5 4.94 6.16 -4.72
N THR A 6 5.27 7.35 -5.21
CA THR A 6 5.68 7.60 -6.58
C THR A 6 6.58 6.45 -7.03
N CYS A 7 6.09 5.67 -8.02
CA CYS A 7 6.68 4.46 -8.59
C CYS A 7 8.19 4.29 -8.34
N THR A 8 8.53 3.62 -7.24
CA THR A 8 9.89 3.17 -6.97
C THR A 8 9.90 1.64 -7.01
N CYS A 9 10.54 1.04 -8.02
CA CYS A 9 10.83 -0.39 -8.04
C CYS A 9 12.08 -0.74 -8.86
N PHE A 10 13.07 -1.36 -8.19
CA PHE A 10 13.81 -2.53 -8.71
C PHE A 10 14.55 -3.23 -7.55
N GLU A 11 13.80 -3.91 -6.67
CA GLU A 11 14.31 -4.96 -5.74
C GLU A 11 13.14 -5.67 -5.02
N PHE A 12 11.94 -5.06 -4.97
CA PHE A 12 10.74 -5.61 -4.35
C PHE A 12 10.02 -6.66 -5.21
N THR A 13 10.62 -7.84 -5.36
CA THR A 13 9.97 -9.03 -5.96
C THR A 13 9.06 -9.78 -4.99
N ILE A 14 9.16 -9.46 -3.70
CA ILE A 14 8.39 -10.05 -2.62
C ILE A 14 6.94 -9.54 -2.66
N ALA A 15 6.00 -10.47 -2.56
CA ALA A 15 4.57 -10.18 -2.58
C ALA A 15 4.03 -9.84 -1.18
N ALA A 16 2.94 -9.07 -1.15
CA ALA A 16 2.24 -8.63 0.04
C ALA A 16 0.71 -8.76 -0.19
N TYR A 17 -0.03 -8.93 0.91
CA TYR A 17 -1.49 -8.95 0.87
C TYR A 17 -2.04 -7.54 1.03
N PHE A 18 -2.91 -7.14 0.11
CA PHE A 18 -3.61 -5.86 0.16
C PHE A 18 -5.09 -6.07 0.46
N VAL A 19 -5.63 -5.28 1.39
CA VAL A 19 -7.03 -5.41 1.83
C VAL A 19 -7.67 -4.04 1.85
N ALA A 20 -8.87 -3.92 1.27
CA ALA A 20 -9.65 -2.69 1.34
C ALA A 20 -10.02 -2.38 2.81
N GLY A 21 -9.97 -1.10 3.19
CA GLY A 21 -10.29 -0.69 4.56
C GLY A 21 -11.71 -1.09 5.00
N THR A 22 -12.66 -1.13 4.07
CA THR A 22 -14.03 -1.60 4.32
C THR A 22 -14.09 -3.09 4.64
N ASP A 23 -13.29 -3.91 3.97
CA ASP A 23 -13.20 -5.35 4.25
C ASP A 23 -12.49 -5.62 5.57
N ILE A 24 -11.44 -4.85 5.90
CA ILE A 24 -10.79 -4.93 7.21
C ILE A 24 -11.85 -4.74 8.31
N GLY A 25 -12.66 -3.67 8.23
CA GLY A 25 -13.72 -3.41 9.20
C GLY A 25 -14.80 -4.50 9.22
N LYS A 26 -15.30 -4.89 8.05
CA LYS A 26 -16.34 -5.94 7.90
C LYS A 26 -15.92 -7.24 8.56
N PHE A 27 -14.77 -7.79 8.18
CA PHE A 27 -14.33 -9.09 8.69
C PHE A 27 -13.89 -9.02 10.16
N THR A 28 -13.27 -7.93 10.59
CA THR A 28 -12.96 -7.73 12.02
C THR A 28 -14.23 -7.78 12.87
N MET A 29 -15.32 -7.17 12.43
CA MET A 29 -16.58 -7.26 13.19
C MET A 29 -17.19 -8.66 13.18
N LYS A 30 -17.03 -9.43 12.09
CA LYS A 30 -17.49 -10.83 12.04
C LYS A 30 -16.73 -11.73 13.00
N THR A 31 -15.46 -11.45 13.28
CA THR A 31 -14.63 -12.28 14.16
C THR A 31 -14.97 -12.08 15.64
N VAL A 32 -15.46 -10.90 16.06
CA VAL A 32 -15.68 -10.57 17.48
C VAL A 32 -16.50 -11.62 18.24
N ASP A 33 -17.58 -12.11 17.64
CA ASP A 33 -18.49 -13.09 18.27
C ASP A 33 -18.38 -14.51 17.64
N ASP A 34 -17.39 -14.73 16.77
CA ASP A 34 -17.17 -16.02 16.13
C ASP A 34 -16.30 -16.91 17.02
N THR A 35 -16.93 -17.93 17.63
CA THR A 35 -16.24 -18.89 18.50
C THR A 35 -15.02 -19.57 17.86
N ARG A 36 -14.96 -19.65 16.51
CA ARG A 36 -13.81 -20.21 15.78
C ARG A 36 -12.56 -19.33 15.87
N THR A 37 -12.70 -18.08 16.29
CA THR A 37 -11.64 -17.06 16.35
C THR A 37 -11.25 -16.67 17.78
N LEU A 38 -11.92 -17.25 18.79
CA LEU A 38 -11.60 -17.04 20.20
C LEU A 38 -10.15 -17.44 20.50
N ASP A 39 -9.39 -16.52 21.08
CA ASP A 39 -7.96 -16.67 21.42
C ASP A 39 -7.06 -17.01 20.22
N LYS A 40 -7.44 -16.58 19.00
CA LYS A 40 -6.70 -16.85 17.76
C LYS A 40 -6.14 -15.61 17.08
N CYS A 41 -5.05 -15.80 16.36
CA CYS A 41 -4.56 -14.87 15.36
C CYS A 41 -5.35 -15.03 14.06
N VAL A 42 -6.09 -13.98 13.67
CA VAL A 42 -6.84 -13.95 12.41
C VAL A 42 -6.01 -13.31 11.31
N HIS A 43 -5.66 -14.08 10.30
CA HIS A 43 -4.84 -13.68 9.16
C HIS A 43 -5.70 -13.33 7.95
N PHE A 44 -5.42 -12.17 7.36
CA PHE A 44 -6.04 -11.74 6.11
C PHE A 44 -5.11 -12.11 4.95
N ARG A 45 -5.36 -13.26 4.31
CA ARG A 45 -4.54 -13.73 3.18
C ARG A 45 -5.37 -13.95 1.90
N PRO A 46 -6.13 -12.94 1.42
CA PRO A 46 -6.91 -13.07 0.21
C PRO A 46 -6.00 -13.29 -1.01
N THR A 47 -6.08 -14.47 -1.62
CA THR A 47 -5.24 -14.83 -2.77
C THR A 47 -5.47 -13.94 -3.99
N CYS A 48 -6.67 -13.37 -4.13
CA CYS A 48 -6.98 -12.39 -5.19
C CYS A 48 -6.25 -11.05 -5.04
N ASN A 49 -5.70 -10.75 -3.84
CA ASN A 49 -5.01 -9.49 -3.55
C ASN A 49 -3.56 -9.68 -3.09
N LEU A 50 -2.91 -10.76 -3.55
CA LEU A 50 -1.48 -10.98 -3.35
C LEU A 50 -0.71 -10.37 -4.53
N TYR A 51 0.07 -9.32 -4.26
CA TYR A 51 0.83 -8.61 -5.29
C TYR A 51 2.23 -8.24 -4.80
N ASN A 52 3.23 -8.31 -5.67
CA ASN A 52 4.47 -7.56 -5.46
C ASN A 52 4.34 -6.13 -6.02
N ILE A 53 5.31 -5.25 -5.72
CA ILE A 53 5.25 -3.84 -6.14
C ILE A 53 5.26 -3.69 -7.67
N ASN A 54 5.94 -4.57 -8.41
CA ASN A 54 5.94 -4.52 -9.88
C ASN A 54 4.57 -4.84 -10.48
N GLU A 55 3.89 -5.84 -9.95
CA GLU A 55 2.53 -6.20 -10.37
C GLU A 55 1.55 -5.10 -9.99
N LEU A 56 1.67 -4.53 -8.78
CA LEU A 56 0.85 -3.41 -8.32
C LEU A 56 1.03 -2.17 -9.21
N ALA A 57 2.27 -1.84 -9.55
CA ALA A 57 2.58 -0.74 -10.48
C ALA A 57 1.98 -1.01 -11.87
N SER A 58 2.12 -2.24 -12.37
CA SER A 58 1.59 -2.61 -13.70
C SER A 58 0.05 -2.58 -13.72
N LEU A 59 -0.60 -2.97 -12.63
CA LEU A 59 -2.06 -2.83 -12.46
C LEU A 59 -2.47 -1.36 -12.49
N TRP A 60 -1.73 -0.49 -11.82
CA TRP A 60 -1.99 0.95 -11.84
C TRP A 60 -1.75 1.58 -13.22
N GLU A 61 -0.64 1.25 -13.90
CA GLU A 61 -0.32 1.71 -15.26
C GLU A 61 -1.42 1.33 -16.27
N LYS A 62 -1.94 0.09 -16.16
CA LYS A 62 -3.08 -0.37 -16.95
C LYS A 62 -4.33 0.48 -16.68
N LYS A 63 -4.57 0.87 -15.42
CA LYS A 63 -5.72 1.71 -15.04
C LYS A 63 -5.65 3.13 -15.59
N ILE A 64 -4.47 3.75 -15.55
CA ILE A 64 -4.28 5.11 -16.09
C ILE A 64 -4.00 5.16 -17.60
N GLY A 65 -3.82 3.99 -18.24
CA GLY A 65 -3.48 3.89 -19.66
C GLY A 65 -2.11 4.48 -20.01
N LYS A 66 -1.18 4.54 -19.06
CA LYS A 66 0.14 5.18 -19.21
C LYS A 66 1.21 4.40 -18.44
N THR A 67 2.38 4.24 -19.05
CA THR A 67 3.57 3.72 -18.37
C THR A 67 4.24 4.85 -17.58
N LEU A 68 4.70 4.53 -16.37
CA LEU A 68 5.40 5.46 -15.50
C LEU A 68 6.89 5.08 -15.42
N PRO A 69 7.81 6.04 -15.30
CA PRO A 69 9.20 5.75 -14.99
C PRO A 69 9.30 4.98 -13.67
N ARG A 70 10.16 3.96 -13.63
CA ARG A 70 10.44 3.17 -12.43
C ARG A 70 11.85 3.51 -11.95
N VAL A 71 11.97 3.86 -10.67
CA VAL A 71 13.27 4.12 -10.02
C VAL A 71 13.55 3.07 -8.96
N THR A 72 14.80 2.66 -8.80
CA THR A 72 15.16 1.65 -7.80
C THR A 72 15.30 2.28 -6.42
N VAL A 73 14.70 1.63 -5.42
CA VAL A 73 14.98 1.87 -3.99
C VAL A 73 15.56 0.56 -3.47
N THR A 74 16.79 0.64 -2.96
CA THR A 74 17.53 -0.54 -2.46
C THR A 74 17.16 -0.84 -1.01
N GLU A 75 17.50 -2.05 -0.55
CA GLU A 75 17.42 -2.38 0.90
C GLU A 75 18.16 -1.33 1.75
N ASN A 76 19.34 -0.89 1.34
CA ASN A 76 20.16 0.08 2.07
C ASN A 76 19.50 1.47 2.18
N ASP A 77 18.78 1.90 1.14
CA ASP A 77 18.06 3.18 1.17
C ASP A 77 16.96 3.16 2.25
N LEU A 78 16.23 2.04 2.35
CA LEU A 78 15.22 1.86 3.40
C LEU A 78 15.83 1.78 4.79
N LEU A 79 16.94 1.06 4.95
CA LEU A 79 17.64 0.95 6.22
C LEU A 79 18.20 2.30 6.68
N ALA A 80 18.75 3.10 5.75
CA ALA A 80 19.20 4.45 6.03
C ALA A 80 18.04 5.33 6.49
N ALA A 81 16.92 5.34 5.75
CA ALA A 81 15.72 6.11 6.12
C ALA A 81 15.12 5.67 7.48
N ALA A 82 15.18 4.38 7.80
CA ALA A 82 14.77 3.87 9.11
C ALA A 82 15.71 4.34 10.24
N ALA A 83 17.02 4.35 10.00
CA ALA A 83 18.02 4.75 10.99
C ALA A 83 18.01 6.26 11.32
N GLU A 84 17.38 7.09 10.48
CA GLU A 84 17.23 8.53 10.73
C GLU A 84 16.36 8.88 11.94
N ASN A 85 15.57 7.92 12.47
CA ASN A 85 14.68 8.12 13.62
C ASN A 85 13.72 9.33 13.49
N ARG A 86 13.30 9.66 12.26
CA ARG A 86 12.32 10.71 11.97
C ARG A 86 10.91 10.13 12.04
N MET A 87 10.12 10.59 12.99
CA MET A 87 8.79 10.05 13.23
C MET A 87 7.70 10.83 12.45
N PRO A 88 6.78 10.15 11.75
CA PRO A 88 6.59 8.68 11.63
C PRO A 88 7.33 8.04 10.44
N GLN A 89 8.11 8.78 9.65
CA GLN A 89 8.69 8.34 8.37
C GLN A 89 9.60 7.12 8.52
N SER A 90 10.47 7.10 9.52
CA SER A 90 11.37 5.98 9.79
C SER A 90 10.62 4.70 10.15
N ILE A 91 9.47 4.79 10.85
CA ILE A 91 8.61 3.62 11.09
C ILE A 91 8.06 3.08 9.77
N VAL A 92 7.59 3.96 8.89
CA VAL A 92 7.07 3.55 7.57
C VAL A 92 8.18 2.90 6.74
N ALA A 93 9.41 3.42 6.77
CA ALA A 93 10.57 2.82 6.11
C ALA A 93 10.88 1.42 6.68
N SER A 94 10.87 1.26 8.01
CA SER A 94 11.07 -0.05 8.66
C SER A 94 10.02 -1.08 8.24
N PHE A 95 8.73 -0.70 8.21
CA PHE A 95 7.68 -1.62 7.75
C PHE A 95 7.77 -1.93 6.26
N THR A 96 8.14 -0.95 5.43
CA THR A 96 8.34 -1.15 3.99
C THR A 96 9.45 -2.16 3.74
N HIS A 97 10.54 -2.08 4.51
CA HIS A 97 11.64 -3.04 4.47
C HIS A 97 11.17 -4.43 4.91
N ASP A 98 10.50 -4.54 6.03
CA ASP A 98 10.06 -5.84 6.56
C ASP A 98 9.08 -6.55 5.63
N ILE A 99 8.16 -5.80 4.99
CA ILE A 99 7.18 -6.33 4.05
C ILE A 99 7.83 -6.70 2.71
N PHE A 100 8.52 -5.76 2.06
CA PHE A 100 8.92 -5.92 0.65
C PHE A 100 10.36 -6.40 0.43
N ILE A 101 11.19 -6.44 1.48
CA ILE A 101 12.53 -7.05 1.44
C ILE A 101 12.55 -8.37 2.22
N LYS A 102 12.01 -8.40 3.45
CA LYS A 102 12.03 -9.62 4.30
C LYS A 102 10.80 -10.51 4.12
N GLY A 103 9.73 -10.02 3.48
CA GLY A 103 8.53 -10.81 3.21
C GLY A 103 7.75 -11.21 4.44
N CYS A 104 7.72 -10.35 5.47
CA CYS A 104 7.15 -10.70 6.78
C CYS A 104 5.68 -11.14 6.74
N GLN A 105 4.92 -10.79 5.69
CA GLN A 105 3.52 -11.21 5.55
C GLN A 105 3.34 -12.64 5.02
N ILE A 106 4.34 -13.17 4.30
CA ILE A 106 4.25 -14.44 3.56
C ILE A 106 5.30 -15.47 3.98
N ASN A 107 6.30 -15.08 4.77
CA ASN A 107 7.43 -15.93 5.15
C ASN A 107 7.12 -16.95 6.27
N PHE A 108 5.85 -17.12 6.63
CA PHE A 108 5.41 -18.07 7.66
C PHE A 108 4.10 -18.79 7.26
N GLN A 109 3.99 -20.05 7.70
CA GLN A 109 2.79 -20.88 7.53
C GLN A 109 1.78 -20.59 8.64
N ILE A 110 0.50 -20.78 8.35
CA ILE A 110 -0.62 -20.51 9.29
C ILE A 110 -1.43 -21.76 9.59
N ASP A 111 -0.79 -22.93 9.56
CA ASP A 111 -1.43 -24.23 9.78
C ASP A 111 -1.55 -24.59 11.29
N GLY A 112 -1.13 -23.67 12.16
CA GLY A 112 -1.18 -23.83 13.60
C GLY A 112 -2.60 -23.74 14.16
N PRO A 113 -2.90 -24.38 15.31
CA PRO A 113 -4.25 -24.35 15.90
C PRO A 113 -4.70 -22.94 16.34
N GLN A 114 -3.74 -22.03 16.54
CA GLN A 114 -3.97 -20.64 16.95
C GLN A 114 -4.07 -19.66 15.78
N ASP A 115 -3.87 -20.12 14.56
CA ASP A 115 -3.92 -19.29 13.37
C ASP A 115 -5.15 -19.67 12.55
N VAL A 116 -5.91 -18.66 12.12
CA VAL A 116 -7.06 -18.86 11.24
C VAL A 116 -7.03 -17.83 10.13
N GLU A 117 -7.51 -18.22 8.97
CA GLU A 117 -7.52 -17.38 7.78
C GLU A 117 -8.96 -16.98 7.42
N VAL A 118 -9.15 -15.71 7.07
CA VAL A 118 -10.48 -15.12 6.85
C VAL A 118 -11.26 -15.77 5.70
N SER A 119 -10.63 -16.01 4.54
CA SER A 119 -11.28 -16.69 3.41
C SER A 119 -11.71 -18.12 3.74
N THR A 120 -11.01 -18.80 4.65
CA THR A 120 -11.39 -20.13 5.14
C THR A 120 -12.55 -20.04 6.14
N LEU A 121 -12.59 -19.01 6.99
CA LEU A 121 -13.67 -18.79 7.96
C LEU A 121 -14.99 -18.41 7.29
N TYR A 122 -14.93 -17.65 6.19
CA TYR A 122 -16.08 -17.08 5.49
C TYR A 122 -15.98 -17.31 3.97
N PRO A 123 -16.15 -18.56 3.49
CA PRO A 123 -15.90 -18.91 2.08
C PRO A 123 -16.89 -18.27 1.09
N ASP A 124 -18.09 -17.91 1.55
CA ASP A 124 -19.13 -17.30 0.70
C ASP A 124 -18.96 -15.79 0.52
N GLU A 125 -17.91 -15.20 1.09
CA GLU A 125 -17.69 -13.76 1.13
C GLU A 125 -16.42 -13.40 0.37
N THR A 126 -16.56 -12.52 -0.62
CA THR A 126 -15.42 -12.08 -1.43
C THR A 126 -14.79 -10.82 -0.86
N PHE A 127 -13.49 -10.68 -1.09
CA PHE A 127 -12.76 -9.44 -0.87
C PHE A 127 -12.88 -8.53 -2.08
N ILE A 128 -12.93 -7.22 -1.83
CA ILE A 128 -12.78 -6.18 -2.85
C ILE A 128 -11.38 -6.29 -3.43
N THR A 129 -11.30 -6.38 -4.74
CA THR A 129 -10.03 -6.52 -5.44
C THR A 129 -9.24 -5.20 -5.45
N LEU A 130 -7.92 -5.26 -5.61
CA LEU A 130 -7.12 -4.06 -5.84
C LEU A 130 -7.52 -3.31 -7.12
N ASP A 131 -7.96 -4.04 -8.15
CA ASP A 131 -8.45 -3.46 -9.40
C ASP A 131 -9.69 -2.57 -9.18
N GLU A 132 -10.64 -3.06 -8.37
CA GLU A 132 -11.81 -2.30 -7.95
C GLU A 132 -11.43 -1.11 -7.07
N CYS A 133 -10.52 -1.31 -6.09
CA CYS A 133 -10.02 -0.22 -5.24
C CYS A 133 -9.42 0.92 -6.08
N PHE A 134 -8.65 0.59 -7.12
CA PHE A 134 -8.03 1.58 -8.00
C PHE A 134 -9.04 2.39 -8.82
N ASN A 135 -10.21 1.84 -9.16
CA ASN A 135 -11.26 2.63 -9.82
C ASN A 135 -11.72 3.80 -8.94
N ASP A 136 -11.90 3.57 -7.64
CA ASP A 136 -12.29 4.62 -6.68
C ASP A 136 -11.22 5.71 -6.54
N PHE A 137 -9.94 5.33 -6.68
CA PHE A 137 -8.83 6.29 -6.67
C PHE A 137 -8.81 7.16 -7.92
N LEU A 138 -9.07 6.61 -9.11
CA LEU A 138 -9.15 7.39 -10.35
C LEU A 138 -10.20 8.50 -10.24
N VAL A 139 -11.41 8.19 -9.78
CA VAL A 139 -12.49 9.17 -9.61
C VAL A 139 -12.11 10.29 -8.63
N LYS A 140 -11.26 10.00 -7.62
CA LYS A 140 -10.75 11.00 -6.68
C LYS A 140 -9.65 11.87 -7.29
N VAL A 141 -8.78 11.28 -8.12
CA VAL A 141 -7.74 12.01 -8.85
C VAL A 141 -8.37 12.99 -9.84
N ASP A 142 -9.37 12.55 -10.60
CA ASP A 142 -10.10 13.41 -11.57
C ASP A 142 -10.85 14.56 -10.89
N ARG A 143 -11.46 14.32 -9.73
CA ARG A 143 -12.09 15.41 -8.95
C ARG A 143 -11.07 16.41 -8.40
N LYS A 144 -9.87 15.94 -8.05
CA LYS A 144 -8.82 16.81 -7.50
C LYS A 144 -8.18 17.66 -8.60
N SER A 145 -7.99 17.14 -9.81
CA SER A 145 -7.53 17.95 -10.96
C SER A 145 -8.55 19.05 -11.28
N ILE A 146 -9.85 18.74 -11.34
CA ILE A 146 -10.92 19.73 -11.57
C ILE A 146 -10.92 20.83 -10.48
N SER A 147 -10.79 20.47 -9.20
CA SER A 147 -10.76 21.45 -8.11
C SER A 147 -9.51 22.34 -8.08
N THR A 148 -8.40 21.88 -8.69
CA THR A 148 -7.15 22.66 -8.74
C THR A 148 -7.20 23.64 -9.91
N ASP A 149 -7.83 23.26 -11.02
CA ASP A 149 -7.99 24.13 -12.19
C ASP A 149 -8.94 25.31 -11.91
N GLU A 150 -9.96 25.15 -11.06
CA GLU A 150 -10.88 26.23 -10.68
C GLU A 150 -10.27 27.28 -9.74
N ILE A 151 -9.17 26.98 -9.03
CA ILE A 151 -8.50 27.93 -8.11
C ILE A 151 -7.46 28.81 -8.85
N THR A 152 -7.09 28.47 -10.08
CA THR A 152 -6.05 29.20 -10.84
C THR A 152 -6.57 30.38 -11.65
N THR A 153 -7.72 30.95 -11.27
CA THR A 153 -8.22 32.23 -11.79
C THR A 153 -8.70 33.12 -10.64
N THR A 154 -7.77 33.60 -9.81
CA THR A 154 -7.67 35.03 -9.42
C THR A 154 -6.49 35.29 -8.45
N ASN A 155 -5.62 36.19 -8.91
CA ASN A 155 -4.57 36.97 -8.24
C ASN A 155 -3.15 36.41 -8.00
N PRO A 156 -2.12 37.27 -8.21
CA PRO A 156 -0.72 36.88 -8.32
C PRO A 156 0.08 37.07 -7.02
N MET A 157 1.30 36.52 -7.02
CA MET A 157 2.42 36.71 -6.08
C MET A 157 2.58 35.70 -4.93
N ALA A 158 3.41 34.68 -5.19
CA ALA A 158 4.36 34.18 -4.21
C ALA A 158 5.59 33.64 -4.97
N GLU A 159 6.76 34.19 -4.64
CA GLU A 159 8.05 33.99 -5.30
C GLU A 159 8.53 32.54 -5.25
N SER A 160 9.21 32.11 -6.33
CA SER A 160 9.91 30.84 -6.41
C SER A 160 11.25 30.92 -5.66
N MET A 161 11.41 30.14 -4.59
CA MET A 161 12.73 29.87 -4.02
C MET A 161 13.44 28.80 -4.85
N ALA A 162 14.43 29.22 -5.65
CA ALA A 162 15.39 28.33 -6.27
C ALA A 162 16.45 27.91 -5.24
N ILE A 163 16.64 26.61 -5.04
CA ILE A 163 17.75 26.08 -4.23
C ILE A 163 18.89 25.70 -5.19
N THR A 164 19.94 26.51 -5.18
CA THR A 164 21.21 26.25 -5.88
C THR A 164 22.01 25.20 -5.10
N ALA A 165 22.41 24.13 -5.77
CA ALA A 165 23.39 23.18 -5.26
C ALA A 165 24.80 23.77 -5.38
N THR A 166 25.48 23.98 -4.24
CA THR A 166 26.91 24.28 -4.21
C THR A 166 27.67 23.01 -3.86
N ARG A 167 28.49 22.53 -4.79
CA ARG A 167 29.51 21.49 -4.55
C ARG A 167 30.63 22.07 -3.68
N ALA A 168 31.07 21.29 -2.70
CA ALA A 168 32.43 21.30 -2.18
C ALA A 168 32.93 19.86 -2.19
#